data_AF-A0A7S3GVU6-F1
#
_entry.id   AF-A0A7S3GVU6-F1
#
_cell.length_a   1.000
_cell.length_b   1.000
_cell.length_c   1.000
_cell.angle_alpha   90.00
_cell.angle_beta   90.00
_cell.angle_gamma   90.00
#
_symmetry.space_group_name_H-M   'P 1'
#
loop_
_entity.id
_entity.type
_entity.pdbx_description
1 polymer ?
#
loop_
_entity_poly.entity_id
_entity_poly.type
_entity_poly.pdbx_seq_one_letter_code
_entity_poly.pdbx_strand_id
1 'polypeptide(L)'
;GLGPPLAGLLGADFGQGPSMDAQMAAMLVFQNPDLASVLTQQAAAQYEAISEIGIDPEVTELQHHFNLDDRSTRSLNEQLKKRKDTFEADLEAIWEILGGARNASGLLMV
;
A
#
# COMPACT_ATOMS: atom_id res chain seq x y z
N GLY A 1 -5.58 8.55 -21.78
CA GLY A 1 -4.20 9.04 -21.60
C GLY A 1 -3.47 8.01 -20.79
N LEU A 2 -2.51 7.31 -21.39
CA LEU A 2 -1.75 6.24 -20.78
C LEU A 2 -0.45 6.79 -20.19
N GLY A 3 -0.19 6.45 -18.93
CA GLY A 3 1.08 6.60 -18.24
C GLY A 3 0.86 6.60 -16.73
N PRO A 4 1.45 5.63 -16.01
CA PRO A 4 2.79 5.90 -15.50
C PRO A 4 3.85 4.95 -16.06
N PRO A 5 5.11 5.42 -16.23
CA PRO A 5 6.25 4.52 -16.39
C PRO A 5 6.54 3.87 -15.03
N LEU A 6 6.71 2.55 -15.05
CA LEU A 6 7.17 1.73 -13.93
C LEU A 6 8.61 2.13 -13.56
N ALA A 7 8.74 3.23 -12.83
CA ALA A 7 9.96 3.62 -12.13
C ALA A 7 10.05 2.80 -10.83
N GLY A 8 10.68 1.63 -10.92
CA GLY A 8 10.72 0.75 -9.75
C GLY A 8 11.58 -0.50 -9.91
N LEU A 9 12.77 -0.38 -10.50
CA LEU A 9 13.82 -1.39 -10.29
C LEU A 9 15.23 -0.81 -10.48
N LEU A 10 15.49 0.34 -9.86
CA LEU A 10 16.85 0.85 -9.65
C LEU A 10 17.52 0.02 -8.55
N GLY A 11 17.99 -1.15 -8.99
CA GLY A 11 18.81 -2.06 -8.22
C GLY A 11 19.63 -2.93 -9.17
N ALA A 12 20.43 -2.32 -10.05
CA ALA A 12 21.54 -3.00 -10.72
C ALA A 12 22.39 -2.00 -11.53
N ASP A 13 23.63 -1.82 -11.04
CA ASP A 13 24.84 -2.08 -11.82
C ASP A 13 24.94 -1.49 -13.23
N PHE A 14 25.66 -0.36 -13.32
CA PHE A 14 26.16 0.22 -14.56
C PHE A 14 27.11 -0.78 -15.27
N GLY A 15 26.60 -1.65 -16.16
CA GLY A 15 27.50 -2.49 -16.97
C GLY A 15 26.90 -3.56 -17.87
N GLN A 16 25.69 -4.08 -17.63
CA GLN A 16 25.13 -5.17 -18.44
C GLN A 16 23.83 -4.74 -19.12
N GLY A 17 23.76 -4.96 -20.45
CA GLY A 17 22.52 -4.82 -21.21
C GLY A 17 21.39 -5.68 -20.63
N PRO A 18 20.13 -5.47 -21.08
CA PRO A 18 18.98 -6.19 -20.53
C PRO A 18 19.27 -7.69 -20.50
N SER A 19 19.09 -8.32 -19.35
CA SER A 19 19.33 -9.75 -19.17
C SER A 19 18.53 -10.55 -20.20
N MET A 20 19.06 -11.68 -20.65
CA MET A 20 18.39 -12.52 -21.66
C MET A 20 16.99 -12.95 -21.19
N ASP A 21 16.78 -13.06 -19.88
CA ASP A 21 15.47 -13.25 -19.24
C ASP A 21 14.51 -12.07 -19.46
N ALA A 22 14.98 -10.83 -19.30
CA ALA A 22 14.18 -9.63 -19.57
C ALA A 22 13.81 -9.52 -21.06
N GLN A 23 14.73 -9.91 -21.95
CA GLN A 23 14.48 -9.94 -23.39
C GLN A 23 13.46 -11.03 -23.77
N MET A 24 13.54 -12.21 -23.15
CA MET A 24 12.61 -13.31 -23.39
C MET A 24 11.20 -12.97 -22.87
N ALA A 25 11.09 -12.36 -21.69
CA ALA A 25 9.83 -11.88 -21.15
C ALA A 25 9.17 -10.82 -22.05
N ALA A 26 9.96 -9.86 -22.55
CA ALA A 26 9.46 -8.84 -23.49
C ALA A 26 8.98 -9.45 -24.82
N MET A 27 9.67 -10.48 -25.34
CA MET A 27 9.29 -11.15 -26.58
C MET A 27 7.98 -11.95 -26.44
N LEU A 28 7.74 -12.58 -25.29
CA LEU A 28 6.49 -13.31 -25.00
C LEU A 28 5.28 -12.37 -24.90
N VAL A 29 5.46 -11.22 -24.25
CA VAL A 29 4.42 -10.18 -24.13
C VAL A 29 4.14 -9.53 -25.49
N PHE A 30 5.18 -9.33 -26.31
CA PHE A 30 5.02 -8.80 -27.67
C PHE A 30 4.27 -9.77 -28.60
N GLN A 31 4.53 -11.08 -28.47
CA GLN A 31 3.90 -12.09 -29.29
C GLN A 31 2.43 -12.35 -28.88
N ASN A 32 2.06 -12.07 -27.63
CA ASN A 32 0.71 -12.25 -27.12
C ASN A 32 0.27 -11.02 -26.31
N PRO A 33 -0.31 -9.98 -26.95
CA PRO A 33 -0.73 -8.75 -26.27
C PRO A 33 -1.80 -8.98 -25.18
N ASP A 34 -2.56 -10.07 -25.28
CA ASP A 34 -3.50 -10.50 -24.22
C ASP A 34 -2.78 -10.89 -22.92
N LEU A 35 -1.56 -11.46 -23.00
CA LEU A 35 -0.78 -11.77 -21.80
C LEU A 35 -0.40 -10.51 -21.02
N ALA A 36 -0.14 -9.40 -21.70
CA ALA A 36 0.11 -8.11 -21.06
C ALA A 36 -1.08 -7.69 -20.18
N SER A 37 -2.29 -7.85 -20.72
CA SER A 37 -3.54 -7.49 -20.04
C SER A 37 -3.80 -8.40 -18.83
N VAL A 38 -3.58 -9.71 -18.97
CA VAL A 38 -3.74 -10.69 -17.88
C VAL A 38 -2.73 -10.43 -16.75
N LEU A 39 -1.46 -10.20 -17.08
CA LEU A 39 -0.43 -9.88 -16.08
C LEU A 39 -0.76 -8.59 -15.32
N THR A 40 -1.23 -7.58 -16.04
CA THR A 40 -1.65 -6.30 -15.45
C THR A 40 -2.85 -6.49 -14.51
N GLN A 41 -3.87 -7.25 -14.93
CA GLN A 41 -5.04 -7.55 -14.09
C GLN A 41 -4.65 -8.36 -12.84
N GLN A 42 -3.76 -9.35 -12.98
CA GLN A 42 -3.27 -10.11 -11.83
C GLN A 42 -2.50 -9.25 -10.84
N ALA A 43 -1.63 -8.35 -11.31
CA ALA A 43 -0.90 -7.43 -10.44
C ALA A 43 -1.84 -6.48 -9.68
N ALA A 44 -2.87 -5.94 -10.36
CA ALA A 44 -3.87 -5.08 -9.73
C ALA A 44 -4.66 -5.83 -8.64
N ALA A 45 -5.13 -7.04 -8.94
CA ALA A 45 -5.86 -7.86 -7.96
C ALA A 45 -5.00 -8.24 -6.75
N GLN A 46 -3.70 -8.46 -6.95
CA GLN A 46 -2.77 -8.70 -5.84
C GLN A 46 -2.58 -7.45 -4.96
N TYR A 47 -2.47 -6.26 -5.57
CA TYR A 47 -2.40 -5.01 -4.81
C TYR A 47 -3.66 -4.75 -4.00
N GLU A 48 -4.84 -4.99 -4.59
CA GLU A 48 -6.12 -4.92 -3.88
C GLU A 48 -6.17 -5.91 -2.71
N ALA A 49 -5.80 -7.18 -2.93
CA ALA A 49 -5.77 -8.19 -1.86
C ALA A 49 -4.79 -7.84 -0.72
N ILE A 50 -3.63 -7.27 -1.04
CA ILE A 50 -2.67 -6.80 -0.04
C ILE A 50 -3.21 -5.59 0.72
N SER A 51 -3.88 -4.66 0.03
CA SER A 51 -4.53 -3.51 0.67
C SER A 51 -5.67 -3.92 1.60
N GLU A 52 -6.39 -5.00 1.28
CA GLU A 52 -7.47 -5.54 2.11
C GLU A 52 -6.94 -6.24 3.37
N ILE A 53 -5.77 -6.87 3.30
CA ILE A 53 -5.17 -7.63 4.42
C ILE A 53 -4.21 -6.76 5.26
N GLY A 54 -3.60 -5.73 4.68
CA GLY A 54 -2.59 -4.86 5.29
C GLY A 54 -3.13 -3.80 6.24
N ILE A 55 -2.24 -3.21 7.04
CA ILE A 55 -2.50 -1.94 7.74
C ILE A 55 -2.33 -0.82 6.73
N ASP A 56 -3.28 0.11 6.70
CA ASP A 56 -3.20 1.27 5.83
C ASP A 56 -1.94 2.10 6.12
N PRO A 57 -1.22 2.61 5.10
CA PRO A 57 -0.02 3.44 5.32
C PRO A 57 -0.28 4.63 6.25
N GLU A 58 -1.45 5.27 6.18
CA GLU A 58 -1.78 6.42 7.04
C GLU A 58 -1.95 6.00 8.52
N VAL A 59 -2.51 4.81 8.74
CA VAL A 59 -2.63 4.22 10.08
C VAL A 59 -1.26 3.78 10.61
N THR A 60 -0.36 3.35 9.72
CA THR A 60 1.03 3.03 10.07
C THR A 60 1.79 4.30 10.46
N GLU A 61 1.54 5.42 9.78
CA GLU A 61 2.12 6.71 10.16
C GLU A 61 1.66 7.16 11.54
N LEU A 62 0.36 7.05 11.85
CA LEU A 62 -0.19 7.29 13.19
C LEU A 62 0.48 6.41 14.25
N GLN A 63 0.72 5.14 13.94
CA GLN A 63 1.42 4.22 14.82
C GLN A 63 2.82 4.73 15.14
N HIS A 64 3.60 5.14 14.15
CA HIS A 64 4.96 5.64 14.37
C HIS A 64 4.98 7.01 15.07
N HIS A 65 4.03 7.89 14.74
CA HIS A 65 3.98 9.25 15.28
C HIS A 65 3.62 9.26 16.78
N PHE A 66 2.60 8.47 17.15
CA PHE A 66 2.10 8.41 18.53
C PHE A 66 2.58 7.17 19.29
N ASN A 67 3.44 6.36 18.67
CA ASN A 67 4.03 5.15 19.21
C ASN A 67 2.96 4.14 19.71
N LEU A 68 1.91 3.95 18.90
CA LEU A 68 0.77 3.09 19.22
C LEU A 68 1.17 1.60 19.24
N ASP A 69 0.53 0.84 20.13
CA ASP A 69 0.71 -0.61 20.19
C ASP A 69 0.08 -1.30 18.96
N ASP A 70 0.70 -2.38 18.47
CA ASP A 70 0.23 -3.13 17.29
C ASP A 70 -1.25 -3.55 17.39
N ARG A 71 -1.70 -3.87 18.60
CA ARG A 71 -3.09 -4.24 18.87
C ARG A 71 -4.04 -3.07 18.61
N SER A 72 -3.68 -1.87 19.06
CA SER A 72 -4.46 -0.65 18.88
C SER A 72 -4.47 -0.22 17.41
N THR A 73 -3.31 -0.28 16.75
CA THR A 73 -3.16 0.02 15.32
C THR A 73 -4.02 -0.89 14.45
N ARG A 74 -4.03 -2.20 14.74
CA ARG A 74 -4.84 -3.16 13.99
C ARG A 74 -6.34 -2.92 14.18
N SER A 75 -6.76 -2.63 15.42
CA SER A 75 -8.17 -2.32 15.70
C SER A 75 -8.61 -1.02 15.02
N LEU A 76 -7.75 -0.01 14.99
CA LEU A 76 -8.00 1.27 14.31
C LEU A 76 -8.17 1.05 12.80
N ASN A 77 -7.25 0.32 12.19
CA ASN A 77 -7.30 -0.05 10.78
C ASN A 77 -8.60 -0.79 10.42
N GLU A 78 -9.04 -1.73 11.25
CA GLU A 78 -10.30 -2.45 11.01
C GLU A 78 -11.53 -1.55 11.12
N GLN A 79 -11.54 -0.60 12.07
CA GLN A 79 -12.65 0.36 12.22
C GLN A 79 -12.72 1.31 11.02
N LEU A 80 -11.57 1.83 10.58
CA LEU A 80 -11.46 2.72 9.43
C LEU A 80 -11.84 2.00 8.13
N LYS A 81 -11.43 0.74 7.95
CA LYS A 81 -11.81 -0.10 6.79
C LYS A 81 -13.32 -0.35 6.70
N LYS A 82 -14.05 -0.35 7.81
CA LYS A 82 -15.52 -0.47 7.81
C LYS A 82 -16.23 0.80 7.35
N ARG A 83 -15.57 1.97 7.45
CA ARG A 83 -16.13 3.29 7.16
C ARG A 83 -15.37 3.99 6.03
N LYS A 84 -15.27 3.34 4.87
CA LYS A 84 -14.52 3.87 3.71
C LYS A 84 -15.00 5.26 3.24
N ASP A 85 -16.29 5.58 3.40
CA ASP A 85 -16.85 6.89 3.02
C ASP A 85 -16.38 8.05 3.91
N THR A 86 -15.99 7.79 5.16
CA THR A 86 -15.55 8.82 6.12
C THR A 86 -14.11 8.63 6.56
N PHE A 87 -13.34 7.82 5.84
CA PHE A 87 -11.99 7.41 6.22
C PHE A 87 -11.07 8.60 6.52
N GLU A 88 -10.96 9.56 5.59
CA GLU A 88 -10.11 10.75 5.77
C GLU A 88 -10.55 11.61 6.96
N ALA A 89 -11.86 11.85 7.12
CA ALA A 89 -12.39 12.67 8.20
C ALA A 89 -12.22 11.99 9.58
N ASP A 90 -12.40 10.66 9.64
CA ASP A 90 -12.16 9.89 10.85
C ASP A 90 -10.65 9.90 11.20
N LEU A 91 -9.77 9.76 10.20
CA LEU A 91 -8.31 9.81 10.38
C LEU A 91 -7.82 11.18 10.90
N GLU A 92 -8.32 12.28 10.33
CA GLU A 92 -8.02 13.64 10.77
C GLU A 92 -8.48 13.87 12.22
N ALA A 93 -9.69 13.42 12.56
CA ALA A 93 -10.20 13.50 13.93
C ALA A 93 -9.34 12.69 14.92
N ILE A 94 -8.91 11.49 14.53
CA ILE A 94 -8.00 10.67 15.35
C ILE A 94 -6.66 11.40 15.55
N TRP A 95 -6.11 12.01 14.50
CA TRP A 95 -4.85 12.75 14.59
C TRP A 95 -4.94 13.90 15.61
N GLU A 96 -6.00 14.70 15.56
CA GLU A 96 -6.28 15.78 16.51
C GLU A 96 -6.45 15.27 17.95
N ILE A 97 -7.22 14.19 18.13
CA ILE A 97 -7.46 13.57 19.45
C ILE A 97 -6.15 13.06 20.04
N LEU A 98 -5.34 12.37 19.25
CA LEU A 98 -4.06 11.82 19.71
C LEU A 98 -3.02 12.93 19.95
N GLY A 99 -3.03 14.00 19.16
CA GLY A 99 -2.20 15.20 19.36
C GLY A 99 -2.47 15.93 20.68
N GLY A 100 -3.71 15.93 21.15
CA GLY A 100 -4.10 16.49 22.45
C GLY A 100 -4.00 15.52 23.63
N ALA A 101 -3.90 14.21 23.38
CA ALA A 101 -3.98 13.19 24.42
C ALA A 101 -2.63 12.91 25.09
N ARG A 102 -2.62 12.88 26.42
CA ARG A 102 -1.44 12.49 27.21
C ARG A 102 -1.06 11.00 27.08
N ASN A 103 -1.99 10.15 26.61
CA ASN A 103 -1.76 8.70 26.46
C ASN A 103 -2.64 8.12 25.34
N ALA A 104 -2.14 8.20 24.10
CA ALA A 104 -2.84 7.86 22.86
C ALA A 104 -3.34 6.39 22.81
N SER A 105 -2.50 5.44 23.22
CA SER A 105 -2.80 4.00 23.14
C SER A 105 -3.96 3.56 24.05
N GLY A 106 -4.16 4.25 25.19
CA GLY A 106 -5.21 3.91 26.15
C GLY A 106 -6.62 4.35 25.75
N LEU A 107 -6.74 5.36 24.87
CA LEU A 107 -8.02 5.88 24.39
C LEU A 107 -8.68 5.01 23.33
N LEU A 108 -7.88 4.22 22.61
CA LEU A 108 -8.36 3.34 21.53
C LEU A 108 -8.91 1.99 22.03
N MET A 109 -8.77 1.69 23.33
CA MET A 109 -9.10 0.38 23.93
C MET A 109 -10.32 0.42 24.87
N VAL A 110 -11.32 1.27 24.57
CA VAL A 110 -12.60 1.34 25.27
C VAL A 110 -13.75 0.82 24.41
#